data_AF-A0AAD7S2Y7-F1
#
_entry.id   AF-A0AAD7S2Y7-F1
#
_cell.length_a   1.000
_cell.length_b   1.000
_cell.length_c   1.000
_cell.angle_alpha   90.00
_cell.angle_beta   90.00
_cell.angle_gamma   90.00
#
_symmetry.space_group_name_H-M   'P 1'
#
loop_
_entity.id
_entity.type
_entity.pdbx_description
1 polymer ?
#
loop_
_entity_poly.entity_id
_entity_poly.type
_entity_poly.pdbx_seq_one_letter_code
_entity_poly.pdbx_strand_id
1 'polypeptide(L)'
;MPTERRSAWYAHSEAILQTLLCSEDQKERTEGVERMLAIRGEGDPDTQLGDSSVRTRRSPDINCDASNIGDLISWSEGVSESPLTCFLSTLEVKNFINTPMEEKRDAGIRAQETSRRLMSKNESKQDLCNLAKFKKSGD
;
A
#
# COMPACT_ATOMS: atom_id res chain seq x y z
N MET A 1 -18.66 -8.91 9.26
CA MET A 1 -17.75 -7.78 9.00
C MET A 1 -18.06 -7.26 7.60
N PRO A 2 -18.32 -5.95 7.44
CA PRO A 2 -18.62 -5.36 6.14
C PRO A 2 -17.49 -5.64 5.15
N THR A 3 -17.84 -5.86 3.89
CA THR A 3 -16.92 -6.23 2.81
C THR A 3 -15.81 -5.20 2.61
N GLU A 4 -16.06 -3.92 2.93
CA GLU A 4 -15.08 -2.84 2.79
C GLU A 4 -13.83 -3.02 3.65
N ARG A 5 -13.97 -3.50 4.90
CA ARG A 5 -12.83 -3.72 5.82
C ARG A 5 -11.94 -4.89 5.39
N ARG A 6 -12.50 -5.88 4.69
CA ARG A 6 -11.75 -7.04 4.20
C ARG A 6 -10.96 -6.75 2.91
N SER A 7 -11.26 -5.64 2.24
CA SER A 7 -10.63 -5.22 0.99
C SER A 7 -9.66 -4.04 1.14
N ALA A 8 -9.39 -3.59 2.37
CA ALA A 8 -8.46 -2.51 2.73
C ALA A 8 -6.97 -2.82 2.47
N TRP A 9 -6.69 -3.81 1.61
CA TRP A 9 -5.35 -4.30 1.26
C TRP A 9 -4.42 -3.18 0.75
N TYR A 10 -4.97 -2.15 0.12
CA TYR A 10 -4.23 -1.03 -0.45
C TYR A 10 -4.09 0.18 0.47
N ALA A 11 -4.69 0.15 1.66
CA ALA A 11 -4.54 1.21 2.64
C ALA A 11 -3.35 0.97 3.59
N HIS A 12 -2.50 -0.03 3.34
CA HIS A 12 -1.30 -0.23 4.13
C HIS A 12 -0.38 1.00 4.04
N SER A 13 0.34 1.34 5.11
CA SER A 13 1.18 2.53 5.19
C SER A 13 2.15 2.64 4.01
N GLU A 14 2.74 1.52 3.58
CA GLU A 14 3.63 1.44 2.42
C GLU A 14 2.99 2.01 1.14
N ALA A 15 1.73 1.65 0.87
CA ALA A 15 1.01 2.07 -0.32
C ALA A 15 0.56 3.53 -0.21
N ILE A 16 0.16 3.98 0.98
CA ILE A 16 -0.18 5.38 1.23
C ILE A 16 1.05 6.26 1.06
N LEU A 17 2.18 5.90 1.66
CA LEU A 17 3.44 6.64 1.54
C LEU A 17 3.88 6.72 0.09
N GLN A 18 3.88 5.60 -0.64
CA GLN A 18 4.20 5.62 -2.07
C GLN A 18 3.26 6.55 -2.87
N THR A 19 1.96 6.53 -2.56
CA THR A 19 0.99 7.42 -3.23
C THR A 19 1.29 8.89 -2.93
N LEU A 20 1.59 9.22 -1.67
CA LEU A 20 1.99 10.57 -1.25
C LEU A 20 3.25 11.03 -1.97
N LEU A 21 4.29 10.18 -2.10
CA LEU A 21 5.53 10.53 -2.80
C LEU A 21 5.35 10.71 -4.31
N CYS A 22 4.44 9.98 -4.93
CA CYS A 22 4.10 10.10 -6.36
C CYS A 22 3.16 11.28 -6.65
N SER A 23 2.64 11.98 -5.63
CA SER A 23 1.68 13.06 -5.84
C SER A 23 2.30 14.24 -6.57
N GLU A 24 1.51 14.88 -7.43
CA GLU A 24 1.86 16.17 -8.04
C GLU A 24 1.79 17.31 -7.00
N ASP A 25 1.00 17.16 -5.93
CA ASP A 25 0.94 18.13 -4.83
C ASP A 25 2.17 18.01 -3.93
N GLN A 26 2.95 19.09 -3.88
CA GLN A 26 4.11 19.18 -3.01
C GLN A 26 3.76 18.98 -1.52
N LYS A 27 2.58 19.41 -1.06
CA LYS A 27 2.18 19.25 0.34
C LYS A 27 1.99 17.78 0.71
N GLU A 28 1.35 17.01 -0.17
CA GLU A 28 1.20 15.56 0.01
C GLU A 28 2.57 14.87 0.02
N ARG A 29 3.50 15.28 -0.86
CA ARG A 29 4.87 14.76 -0.84
C ARG A 29 5.62 15.11 0.45
N THR A 30 5.49 16.34 0.93
CA THR A 30 6.08 16.78 2.22
C THR A 30 5.57 15.91 3.35
N GLU A 31 4.25 15.70 3.44
CA GLU A 31 3.64 14.83 4.44
C GLU A 31 4.15 13.39 4.34
N GLY A 32 4.26 12.84 3.13
CA GLY A 32 4.80 11.51 2.89
C GLY A 32 6.25 11.37 3.38
N VAL A 33 7.10 12.35 3.07
CA VAL A 33 8.49 12.38 3.51
C VAL A 33 8.57 12.51 5.04
N GLU A 34 7.82 13.42 5.66
CA GLU A 34 7.80 13.59 7.11
C GLU A 34 7.43 12.30 7.85
N ARG A 35 6.43 11.57 7.34
CA ARG A 35 6.02 10.27 7.90
C ARG A 35 7.10 9.21 7.74
N MET A 36 7.80 9.18 6.61
CA MET A 36 8.94 8.26 6.44
C MET A 36 10.08 8.58 7.41
N LEU A 37 10.41 9.85 7.59
CA LEU A 37 11.42 10.26 8.56
C LEU A 37 11.03 9.85 9.98
N ALA A 38 9.75 9.99 10.34
CA ALA A 38 9.22 9.53 11.62
C ALA A 38 9.36 8.01 11.80
N ILE A 39 9.14 7.22 10.74
CA ILE A 39 9.32 5.76 10.76
C ILE A 39 10.79 5.38 10.92
N ARG A 40 11.71 6.08 10.25
CA ARG A 40 13.16 5.83 10.34
C ARG A 40 13.76 6.23 11.68
N GLY A 41 13.19 7.25 12.33
CA GLY A 41 13.73 7.81 13.57
C GLY A 41 15.06 8.54 13.37
N GLU A 42 15.80 8.71 14.46
CA GLU A 42 17.08 9.41 14.44
C GLU A 42 18.18 8.61 13.72
N GLY A 43 18.98 9.29 12.90
CA GLY A 43 20.09 8.68 12.18
C GLY A 43 20.83 9.69 11.29
N ASP A 44 21.97 9.28 10.76
CA ASP A 44 22.75 10.07 9.81
C ASP A 44 22.04 10.14 8.44
N PRO A 45 21.65 11.33 7.95
CA PRO A 45 20.87 11.45 6.72
C PRO A 45 21.52 10.83 5.47
N ASP A 46 22.85 10.81 5.41
CA ASP A 46 23.59 10.35 4.25
C ASP A 46 23.72 8.81 4.20
N THR A 47 23.68 8.15 5.35
CA THR A 47 23.93 6.70 5.46
C THR A 47 22.74 5.91 5.99
N GLN A 48 21.76 6.54 6.65
CA GLN A 48 20.57 5.90 7.18
C GLN A 48 19.66 5.43 6.03
N LEU A 49 19.43 4.11 6.01
CA LEU A 49 18.51 3.43 5.11
C LEU A 49 17.21 3.05 5.84
N GLY A 50 16.21 2.63 5.08
CA GLY A 50 14.94 2.14 5.65
C GLY A 50 15.00 0.68 6.08
N ASP A 51 14.05 0.27 6.92
CA ASP A 51 13.93 -1.11 7.38
C ASP A 51 13.43 -2.04 6.26
N SER A 52 14.30 -2.91 5.78
CA SER A 52 14.00 -3.92 4.73
C SER A 52 13.68 -5.31 5.30
N SER A 53 13.49 -5.44 6.61
CA SER A 53 13.11 -6.70 7.24
C SER A 53 11.77 -7.24 6.72
N VAL A 54 11.55 -8.55 6.87
CA VAL A 54 10.29 -9.19 6.48
C VAL A 54 9.17 -8.72 7.40
N ARG A 55 8.08 -8.22 6.83
CA ARG A 55 6.98 -7.59 7.57
C ARG A 55 5.80 -8.53 7.71
N THR A 56 5.23 -8.56 8.92
CA THR A 56 3.95 -9.25 9.15
C THR A 56 2.83 -8.36 8.67
N ARG A 57 2.14 -8.77 7.60
CA ARG A 57 1.10 -7.94 7.01
C ARG A 57 -0.15 -7.90 7.89
N ARG A 58 -0.51 -6.70 8.37
CA ARG A 58 -1.76 -6.43 9.10
C ARG A 58 -2.65 -5.53 8.26
N SER A 59 -3.93 -5.88 8.13
CA SER A 59 -4.91 -4.98 7.53
C SER A 59 -5.12 -3.78 8.46
N PRO A 60 -4.92 -2.54 8.00
CA PRO A 60 -5.15 -1.38 8.83
C PRO A 60 -6.65 -1.14 9.04
N ASP A 61 -6.99 -0.54 10.16
CA ASP A 61 -8.32 0.00 10.37
C ASP A 61 -8.49 1.28 9.54
N ILE A 62 -9.55 1.32 8.73
CA ILE A 62 -9.83 2.43 7.83
C ILE A 62 -10.61 3.51 8.57
N ASN A 63 -10.15 4.75 8.43
CA ASN A 63 -10.89 5.94 8.80
C ASN A 63 -11.85 6.32 7.65
N CYS A 64 -13.14 6.00 7.80
CA CYS A 64 -14.16 6.31 6.79
C CYS A 64 -14.49 7.80 6.67
N ASP A 65 -14.09 8.61 7.67
CA ASP A 65 -14.32 10.06 7.69
C ASP A 65 -13.13 10.85 7.12
N ALA A 66 -12.06 10.16 6.70
CA ALA A 66 -10.89 10.78 6.11
C ALA A 66 -11.24 11.50 4.80
N SER A 67 -10.89 12.78 4.70
CA SER A 67 -11.05 13.59 3.49
C SER A 67 -9.77 13.70 2.65
N ASN A 68 -8.66 13.14 3.15
CA ASN A 68 -7.38 13.09 2.46
C ASN A 68 -6.74 11.71 2.67
N ILE A 69 -5.80 11.35 1.80
CA ILE A 69 -5.15 10.03 1.85
C ILE A 69 -4.27 9.84 3.09
N GLY A 70 -3.74 10.96 3.62
CA GLY A 70 -2.91 10.96 4.80
C GLY A 70 -3.64 10.42 6.04
N ASP A 71 -4.91 10.77 6.19
CA ASP A 71 -5.73 10.44 7.36
C ASP A 71 -6.47 9.09 7.24
N LEU A 72 -6.23 8.33 6.16
CA LEU A 72 -6.96 7.09 5.86
C LEU A 72 -6.71 5.97 6.89
N ILE A 73 -5.55 5.99 7.55
CA ILE A 73 -5.15 5.00 8.56
C ILE A 73 -4.57 5.66 9.82
N SER A 74 -4.54 4.91 10.92
CA SER A 74 -3.72 5.27 12.07
C SER A 74 -2.23 5.05 11.77
N TRP A 75 -1.40 6.01 12.19
CA TRP A 75 0.06 5.96 12.07
C TRP A 75 0.77 5.47 13.33
N SER A 76 0.02 5.02 14.34
CA SER A 76 0.57 4.68 15.66
C SER A 76 1.15 3.26 15.76
N GLU A 77 0.68 2.31 14.96
CA GLU A 77 1.06 0.90 15.08
C GLU A 77 1.18 0.21 13.73
N GLY A 78 2.17 -0.68 13.60
CA GLY A 78 2.32 -1.54 12.43
C GLY A 78 2.56 -0.78 11.11
N VAL A 79 3.05 0.46 11.20
CA VAL A 79 3.44 1.25 10.04
C VAL A 79 4.88 0.95 9.64
N SER A 80 5.09 0.97 8.34
CA SER A 80 6.39 0.76 7.72
C SER A 80 6.47 1.54 6.40
N GLU A 81 7.68 1.93 6.03
CA GLU A 81 7.95 2.69 4.81
C GLU A 81 7.88 1.82 3.56
N SER A 82 7.64 2.38 2.37
CA SER A 82 7.58 1.55 1.15
C SER A 82 8.88 0.74 0.93
N PRO A 83 8.81 -0.56 0.60
CA PRO A 83 9.99 -1.34 0.21
C PRO A 83 10.78 -0.72 -0.95
N LEU A 84 10.11 0.08 -1.78
CA LEU A 84 10.73 0.80 -2.89
C LEU A 84 11.62 1.97 -2.45
N THR A 85 11.58 2.35 -1.17
CA THR A 85 12.39 3.44 -0.62
C THR A 85 13.40 2.97 0.41
N CYS A 86 13.34 1.71 0.86
CA CYS A 86 14.23 1.21 1.92
C CYS A 86 15.71 1.23 1.55
N PHE A 87 16.04 1.19 0.26
CA PHE A 87 17.41 1.29 -0.22
C PHE A 87 17.88 2.73 -0.48
N LEU A 88 17.01 3.71 -0.28
CA LEU A 88 17.34 5.14 -0.42
C LEU A 88 17.78 5.72 0.92
N SER A 89 18.81 6.55 0.89
CA SER A 89 19.22 7.32 2.06
C SER A 89 18.13 8.31 2.48
N THR A 90 18.17 8.73 3.74
CA THR A 90 17.25 9.75 4.26
C THR A 90 17.36 11.07 3.47
N LEU A 91 18.56 11.40 2.98
CA LEU A 91 18.76 12.53 2.07
C LEU A 91 18.06 12.33 0.72
N GLU A 92 18.17 11.14 0.11
CA GLU A 92 17.50 10.82 -1.15
C GLU A 92 15.97 10.86 -1.01
N VAL A 93 15.42 10.38 0.10
CA VAL A 93 13.99 10.47 0.40
C VAL A 93 13.53 11.92 0.49
N LYS A 94 14.31 12.80 1.12
CA LYS A 94 13.98 14.23 1.22
C LYS A 94 13.88 14.93 -0.14
N ASN A 95 14.57 14.43 -1.17
CA ASN A 95 14.45 14.99 -2.52
C ASN A 95 13.04 14.86 -3.09
N PHE A 96 12.24 13.90 -2.60
CA PHE A 96 10.87 13.73 -3.07
C PHE A 96 9.94 14.90 -2.74
N ILE A 97 10.30 15.76 -1.79
CA ILE A 97 9.57 17.01 -1.54
C ILE A 97 9.51 17.86 -2.83
N ASN A 98 10.62 17.94 -3.55
CA ASN A 98 10.75 18.81 -4.72
C ASN A 98 10.47 18.08 -6.04
N THR A 99 10.76 16.80 -6.10
CA THR A 99 10.62 15.99 -7.31
C THR A 99 9.77 14.76 -7.01
N PRO A 100 8.58 14.59 -7.61
CA PRO A 100 7.76 13.41 -7.38
C PRO A 100 8.53 12.11 -7.62
N MET A 101 8.20 11.08 -6.84
CA MET A 101 8.69 9.74 -7.11
C MET A 101 8.14 9.28 -8.46
N GLU A 102 9.03 9.05 -9.43
CA GLU A 102 8.63 8.42 -10.68
C GLU A 102 8.41 6.93 -10.41
N GLU A 103 7.14 6.51 -10.43
CA GLU A 103 6.81 5.11 -10.39
C GLU A 103 7.50 4.42 -11.58
N LYS A 104 8.39 3.45 -11.32
CA LYS A 104 8.76 2.48 -12.36
C LYS A 104 7.48 1.73 -12.71
N ARG A 105 6.76 2.23 -13.74
CA ARG A 105 5.42 1.84 -14.24
C ARG A 105 5.16 0.33 -14.38
N ASP A 106 6.18 -0.49 -14.25
CA ASP A 106 6.13 -1.90 -14.63
C ASP A 106 5.77 -2.88 -13.50
N ALA A 107 5.86 -2.50 -12.22
CA ALA A 107 5.75 -3.44 -11.11
C ALA A 107 4.43 -3.41 -10.31
N GLY A 108 3.88 -2.22 -9.99
CA GLY A 108 2.77 -2.09 -9.02
C GLY A 108 1.37 -2.28 -9.60
N ILE A 109 1.05 -1.59 -10.70
CA ILE A 109 -0.32 -1.55 -11.25
C ILE A 109 -0.71 -2.87 -11.93
N ARG A 110 0.24 -3.53 -12.60
CA ARG A 110 0.00 -4.86 -13.20
C ARG A 110 -0.35 -5.92 -12.16
N ALA A 111 0.17 -5.82 -10.93
CA ALA A 111 -0.22 -6.74 -9.86
C ALA A 111 -1.68 -6.54 -9.41
N GLN A 112 -2.18 -5.30 -9.34
CA GLN A 112 -3.58 -5.04 -8.94
C GLN A 112 -4.59 -5.57 -9.97
N GLU A 113 -4.39 -5.27 -11.26
CA GLU A 113 -5.27 -5.73 -12.33
C GLU A 113 -5.18 -7.26 -12.48
N THR A 114 -3.96 -7.81 -12.43
CA THR A 114 -3.75 -9.26 -12.57
C THR A 114 -4.29 -10.02 -11.37
N SER A 115 -4.11 -9.53 -10.14
CA SER A 115 -4.70 -10.12 -8.93
C SER A 115 -6.23 -10.00 -8.91
N ARG A 116 -6.82 -8.83 -9.25
CA ARG A 116 -8.29 -8.72 -9.38
C ARG A 116 -8.83 -9.66 -10.47
N ARG A 117 -8.14 -9.79 -11.60
CA ARG A 117 -8.53 -10.67 -12.70
C ARG A 117 -8.34 -12.16 -12.37
N LEU A 118 -7.32 -12.52 -11.59
CA LEU A 118 -7.14 -13.89 -11.07
C LEU A 118 -8.20 -14.25 -10.03
N MET A 119 -8.49 -13.34 -9.10
CA MET A 119 -9.52 -13.52 -8.07
C MET A 119 -10.92 -13.64 -8.69
N SER A 120 -11.26 -12.76 -9.64
CA SER A 120 -12.53 -12.83 -10.39
C SER A 120 -12.68 -14.16 -11.16
N LYS A 121 -11.60 -14.68 -11.76
CA LYS A 121 -11.60 -16.00 -12.42
C LYS A 121 -11.70 -17.17 -11.45
N ASN A 122 -11.23 -17.02 -10.21
CA ASN A 122 -11.32 -18.06 -9.18
C ASN A 122 -12.69 -18.09 -8.51
N GLU A 123 -13.29 -16.93 -8.23
CA GLU A 123 -14.70 -16.83 -7.78
C GLU A 123 -15.64 -17.39 -8.84
N SER A 124 -15.47 -17.01 -10.12
CA SER A 124 -16.29 -17.56 -11.20
C SER A 124 -16.12 -19.08 -11.36
N LYS A 125 -14.92 -19.63 -11.06
CA LYS A 125 -14.67 -21.08 -11.07
C LYS A 125 -15.31 -21.79 -9.87
N GLN A 126 -15.30 -21.19 -8.68
CA GLN A 126 -16.01 -21.74 -7.53
C GLN A 126 -17.52 -21.73 -7.75
N ASP A 127 -18.06 -20.66 -8.33
CA ASP A 127 -19.48 -20.57 -8.70
C ASP A 127 -19.87 -21.58 -9.80
N LEU A 128 -19.02 -21.76 -10.82
CA LEU A 128 -19.22 -22.81 -11.84
C LEU A 128 -19.13 -24.22 -11.25
N CYS A 129 -18.21 -24.47 -10.32
CA CYS A 129 -18.11 -25.74 -9.60
C CYS A 129 -19.33 -25.99 -8.71
N ASN A 130 -19.92 -24.95 -8.13
CA ASN A 130 -21.14 -25.05 -7.32
C ASN A 130 -22.37 -25.31 -8.21
N LEU A 131 -22.48 -24.63 -9.36
CA LEU A 131 -23.50 -24.91 -10.39
C LEU A 131 -23.42 -26.33 -10.95
N ALA A 132 -22.22 -26.84 -11.19
CA ALA A 132 -22.01 -28.22 -11.66
C ALA A 132 -22.39 -29.27 -10.60
N LYS A 133 -22.28 -28.95 -9.31
CA LYS A 133 -22.73 -29.81 -8.20
C LYS A 133 -24.24 -29.77 -8.00
N PHE A 134 -24.89 -28.62 -8.20
CA PHE A 134 -26.36 -28.49 -8.21
C PHE A 134 -27.00 -29.32 -9.33
N LYS A 135 -26.40 -29.37 -10.52
CA LYS A 135 -26.89 -30.23 -11.61
C LYS A 135 -26.76 -31.74 -11.36
N LYS A 136 -25.86 -32.18 -10.47
CA LYS A 136 -25.67 -33.61 -10.15
C LYS A 136 -26.53 -34.10 -8.99
N SER A 137 -27.30 -33.23 -8.35
CA SER A 137 -28.14 -33.54 -7.17
C SER A 137 -29.63 -33.45 -7.47
N GLY A 138 -30.00 -33.27 -8.75
CA GLY A 138 -31.38 -33.16 -9.22
C GLY A 138 -31.78 -34.18 -10.29
N ASP A 139 -31.05 -35.30 -10.40
CA ASP A 139 -31.42 -36.48 -11.20
C ASP A 139 -31.58 -37.70 -10.26
#